data_AF-A5YJ15-F1
#
_entry.id   AF-A5YJ15-F1
#
_cell.length_a   1.000
_cell.length_b   1.000
_cell.length_c   1.000
_cell.angle_alpha   90.00
_cell.angle_beta   90.00
_cell.angle_gamma   90.00
#
_symmetry.space_group_name_H-M   'P 1'
#
loop_
_entity.id
_entity.type
_entity.pdbx_description
1 polymer ?
#
loop_
_entity_poly.entity_id
_entity_poly.type
_entity_poly.pdbx_seq_one_letter_code
_entity_poly.pdbx_strand_id
1 'polypeptide(L)'
;RLPDLKVFWTRTPEALCGLLQCGLDGLSTADAQDRLERYGPNTDAPPRRAGPVRAVTRRLFEPLSLILLAAGVVSVATGDAGGGSIIVAILVLSIGLDTV
;
A
#
# COMPACT_ATOMS: atom_id res chain seq x y z
N ARG A 1 6.70 13.13 -20.26
CA ARG A 1 7.30 12.01 -19.48
C ARG A 1 8.58 11.63 -20.21
N LEU A 2 9.73 12.09 -19.74
CA LEU A 2 11.02 11.92 -20.43
C LEU A 2 11.39 10.42 -20.47
N PRO A 3 11.40 9.75 -21.63
CA PRO A 3 11.66 8.30 -21.72
C PRO A 3 13.07 7.92 -21.23
N ASP A 4 14.00 8.88 -21.23
CA ASP A 4 15.43 8.68 -20.97
C ASP A 4 15.80 8.69 -19.46
N LEU A 5 14.90 9.16 -18.58
CA LEU A 5 15.13 9.16 -17.12
C LEU A 5 14.91 7.79 -16.46
N LYS A 6 14.36 6.82 -17.19
CA LYS A 6 14.12 5.47 -16.66
C LYS A 6 15.40 4.74 -16.28
N VAL A 7 16.56 5.13 -16.83
CA VAL A 7 17.87 4.52 -16.56
C VAL A 7 18.86 5.61 -16.13
N PHE A 8 18.42 6.52 -15.26
CA PHE A 8 19.24 7.67 -14.84
C PHE A 8 20.58 7.25 -14.20
N TRP A 9 20.63 6.08 -13.56
CA TRP A 9 21.80 5.55 -12.85
C TRP A 9 22.99 5.18 -13.73
N THR A 10 22.84 5.14 -15.06
CA THR A 10 23.94 4.90 -16.01
C THR A 10 24.49 6.18 -16.64
N ARG A 11 23.91 7.34 -16.34
CA ARG A 11 24.29 8.63 -16.92
C ARG A 11 25.30 9.37 -16.05
N THR A 12 26.13 10.21 -16.65
CA THR A 12 27.03 11.09 -15.90
C THR A 12 26.25 12.23 -15.23
N PRO A 13 26.78 12.84 -14.16
CA PRO A 13 26.14 13.97 -13.48
C PRO A 13 25.82 15.13 -14.43
N GLU A 14 26.70 15.45 -15.37
CA GLU A 14 26.55 16.57 -16.31
C GLU A 14 25.38 16.30 -17.29
N ALA A 15 25.26 15.06 -17.76
CA ALA A 15 24.16 14.65 -18.64
C ALA A 15 22.81 14.70 -17.89
N LEU A 16 22.78 14.32 -16.61
CA LEU A 16 21.59 14.42 -15.78
C LEU A 16 21.21 15.87 -15.49
N CYS A 17 22.19 16.73 -15.21
CA CYS A 17 21.99 18.17 -15.03
C CYS A 17 21.37 18.82 -16.28
N GLY A 18 21.83 18.45 -17.47
CA GLY A 18 21.21 18.90 -18.72
C GLY A 18 19.78 18.42 -18.91
N LEU A 19 19.48 17.16 -18.57
CA LEU A 19 18.13 16.59 -18.68
C LEU A 19 17.15 17.14 -17.64
N LEU A 20 17.63 17.37 -16.41
CA LEU A 20 16.85 17.88 -15.28
C LEU A 20 16.86 19.41 -15.21
N GLN A 21 17.54 20.08 -16.15
CA GLN A 21 17.71 21.53 -16.21
C GLN A 21 18.18 22.12 -14.88
N CYS A 22 19.19 21.50 -14.24
CA CYS A 22 19.77 21.96 -12.98
C CYS A 22 21.29 22.09 -13.08
N GLY A 23 21.90 22.88 -12.20
CA GLY A 23 23.36 22.97 -12.07
C GLY A 23 23.93 21.77 -11.33
N LEU A 24 25.25 21.59 -11.38
CA LEU A 24 25.97 20.66 -10.50
C LEU A 24 26.00 21.17 -9.04
N ASP A 25 25.89 22.49 -8.92
CA ASP A 25 25.73 23.32 -7.73
C ASP A 25 24.28 23.35 -7.22
N GLY A 26 23.34 22.73 -7.95
CA GLY A 26 21.95 22.53 -7.53
C GLY A 26 20.94 23.41 -8.27
N LEU A 27 19.81 23.70 -7.61
CA LEU A 27 18.73 24.53 -8.14
C LEU A 27 18.76 25.92 -7.51
N SER A 28 18.38 26.94 -8.29
CA SER A 28 18.09 28.25 -7.72
C SER A 28 16.78 28.21 -6.91
N THR A 29 16.61 29.16 -5.99
CA THR A 29 15.37 29.27 -5.20
C THR A 29 14.14 29.46 -6.08
N ALA A 30 14.28 30.23 -7.17
CA ALA A 30 13.20 30.45 -8.14
C ALA A 30 12.83 29.16 -8.88
N ASP A 31 13.83 28.39 -9.34
CA ASP A 31 13.57 27.11 -10.01
C ASP A 31 12.96 26.08 -9.06
N ALA A 32 13.39 26.09 -7.79
CA ALA A 32 12.82 25.19 -6.78
C ALA A 32 11.34 25.51 -6.51
N GLN A 33 10.97 26.80 -6.46
CA GLN A 33 9.58 27.22 -6.30
C GLN A 33 8.71 26.87 -7.51
N ASP A 34 9.17 27.17 -8.72
CA ASP A 34 8.44 26.82 -9.96
C ASP A 34 8.23 25.30 -10.06
N ARG A 35 9.24 24.50 -9.70
CA ARG A 35 9.13 23.04 -9.66
C ARG A 35 8.17 22.56 -8.58
N LEU A 36 8.15 23.19 -7.41
CA LEU A 36 7.23 22.83 -6.34
C LEU A 36 5.78 23.08 -6.76
N GLU A 37 5.51 24.18 -7.46
CA GLU A 37 4.18 24.47 -8.01
C GLU A 37 3.80 23.49 -9.13
N ARG A 38 4.75 23.13 -9.98
CA ARG A 38 4.52 22.26 -11.14
C ARG A 38 4.35 20.79 -10.78
N TYR A 39 5.18 20.27 -9.89
CA TYR A 39 5.22 18.84 -9.53
C TYR A 39 4.50 18.53 -8.23
N GLY A 40 4.24 19.56 -7.41
CA GLY A 40 3.69 19.40 -6.07
C GLY A 40 4.75 18.99 -5.04
N PRO A 41 4.37 18.94 -3.76
CA PRO A 41 5.25 18.50 -2.69
C PRO A 41 5.71 17.06 -2.91
N ASN A 42 7.00 16.79 -2.65
CA ASN A 42 7.54 15.43 -2.66
C ASN A 42 7.06 14.68 -1.41
N THR A 43 5.80 14.26 -1.46
CA THR A 43 5.14 13.51 -0.40
C THR A 43 4.44 12.33 -1.05
N ASP A 44 4.54 11.17 -0.42
CA ASP A 44 3.78 10.01 -0.85
C ASP A 44 2.31 10.37 -0.95
N ALA A 45 1.66 9.95 -2.04
CA ALA A 45 0.22 10.09 -2.16
C ALA A 45 -0.39 9.51 -0.87
N PRO A 46 -1.16 10.30 -0.10
CA PRO A 46 -1.68 9.83 1.18
C PRO A 46 -2.37 8.50 0.91
N PRO A 47 -2.04 7.43 1.66
CA PRO A 47 -2.63 6.14 1.43
C PRO A 47 -4.12 6.38 1.41
N ARG A 48 -4.79 6.06 0.28
CA ARG A 48 -6.24 6.14 0.20
C ARG A 48 -6.71 5.28 1.36
N ARG A 49 -7.13 5.91 2.46
CA ARG A 49 -7.63 5.25 3.65
C ARG A 49 -8.85 4.50 3.16
N ALA A 50 -8.64 3.27 2.69
CA ALA A 50 -9.70 2.33 2.44
C ALA A 50 -10.33 2.20 3.83
N GLY A 51 -11.52 2.79 4.00
CA GLY A 51 -12.17 2.85 5.30
C GLY A 51 -12.23 1.44 5.93
N PRO A 52 -12.37 1.34 7.26
CA PRO A 52 -12.28 0.08 8.00
C PRO A 52 -13.09 -1.06 7.36
N VAL A 53 -14.27 -0.76 6.81
CA VAL A 53 -15.13 -1.70 6.07
C VAL A 53 -14.43 -2.33 4.84
N ARG A 54 -13.67 -1.57 4.06
CA ARG A 54 -12.96 -2.07 2.87
C ARG A 54 -11.70 -2.85 3.21
N ALA A 55 -11.08 -2.58 4.37
CA ALA A 55 -9.98 -3.39 4.88
C ALA A 55 -10.50 -4.77 5.35
N VAL A 56 -11.61 -4.78 6.09
CA VAL A 56 -12.28 -5.99 6.57
C VAL A 56 -12.74 -6.87 5.41
N THR A 57 -13.41 -6.32 4.40
CA THR A 57 -13.86 -7.13 3.25
C THR A 57 -12.68 -7.72 2.50
N ARG A 58 -11.61 -6.96 2.26
CA ARG A 58 -10.41 -7.48 1.59
C ARG A 58 -9.80 -8.68 2.33
N ARG A 59 -9.78 -8.65 3.66
CA ARG A 59 -9.27 -9.76 4.48
C ARG A 59 -10.20 -10.96 4.56
N LEU A 60 -11.51 -10.75 4.57
CA LEU A 60 -12.47 -11.84 4.44
C LEU A 60 -12.31 -12.59 3.11
N PHE A 61 -11.87 -11.90 2.06
CA PHE A 61 -11.54 -12.48 0.76
C PHE A 61 -10.09 -12.99 0.63
N GLU A 62 -9.29 -12.97 1.70
CA GLU A 62 -7.99 -13.63 1.66
C GLU A 62 -8.15 -15.16 1.64
N PRO A 63 -7.32 -15.87 0.86
CA PRO A 63 -7.43 -17.33 0.71
C PRO A 63 -7.45 -18.07 2.06
N LEU A 64 -6.68 -17.59 3.03
CA LEU A 64 -6.56 -18.20 4.36
C LEU A 64 -7.85 -18.01 5.18
N SER A 65 -8.43 -16.81 5.19
CA SER A 65 -9.70 -16.52 5.88
C SER A 65 -10.85 -17.38 5.33
N LEU A 66 -10.91 -17.55 4.01
CA LEU A 66 -11.93 -18.40 3.38
C LEU A 66 -11.80 -19.87 3.79
N ILE A 67 -10.58 -20.39 3.88
CA ILE A 67 -10.32 -21.75 4.36
C ILE A 67 -10.76 -21.91 5.80
N LEU A 68 -10.46 -20.95 6.67
CA LEU A 68 -10.88 -20.98 8.08
C LEU A 68 -12.40 -20.88 8.24
N LEU A 69 -13.06 -20.03 7.45
CA LEU A 69 -14.53 -19.95 7.39
C LEU A 69 -15.14 -21.29 6.97
N ALA A 70 -14.62 -21.92 5.92
CA ALA A 70 -15.07 -23.23 5.46
C ALA A 70 -14.85 -24.31 6.54
N ALA A 71 -13.68 -24.31 7.20
CA ALA A 71 -13.38 -25.23 8.30
C ALA A 71 -14.33 -25.04 9.49
N GLY A 72 -14.65 -23.79 9.85
CA GLY A 72 -15.62 -23.47 10.90
C GLY A 72 -17.03 -23.99 10.55
N VAL A 73 -17.51 -23.78 9.32
CA VAL A 73 -18.80 -24.29 8.85
C VAL A 73 -18.84 -25.81 8.89
N VAL A 74 -17.80 -26.49 8.40
CA VAL A 74 -17.69 -27.95 8.41
C VAL A 74 -17.67 -28.50 9.85
N SER A 75 -16.93 -27.85 10.75
CA SER A 75 -16.84 -28.27 12.16
C SER A 75 -18.19 -28.17 12.88
N VAL A 76 -18.91 -27.06 12.71
CA VAL A 76 -20.28 -26.90 13.26
C VAL A 76 -21.24 -27.90 12.63
N ALA A 77 -21.16 -28.12 11.31
CA ALA A 77 -22.00 -29.10 10.61
C ALA A 77 -21.74 -30.55 11.04
N THR A 78 -20.53 -30.86 11.52
CA THR A 78 -20.14 -32.19 12.02
C THR A 78 -20.58 -32.41 13.49
N GLY A 79 -21.16 -31.40 14.14
CA GLY A 79 -21.61 -31.48 15.52
C GLY A 79 -20.54 -31.15 16.56
N ASP A 80 -19.32 -30.79 16.13
CA ASP A 80 -18.27 -30.24 16.99
C ASP A 80 -18.44 -28.72 17.12
N ALA A 81 -19.52 -28.32 17.79
CA ALA A 81 -19.80 -26.91 18.05
C ALA A 81 -18.69 -26.23 18.88
N GLY A 82 -17.92 -27.02 19.65
CA GLY A 82 -16.76 -26.54 20.41
C GLY A 82 -15.63 -26.09 19.49
N GLY A 83 -15.18 -26.95 18.57
CA GLY A 83 -14.14 -26.61 17.60
C GLY A 83 -14.54 -25.46 16.67
N GLY A 84 -15.77 -25.50 16.14
CA GLY A 84 -16.26 -24.49 15.21
C GLY A 84 -16.36 -23.09 15.84
N SER A 85 -16.83 -23.01 17.09
CA SER A 85 -16.93 -21.74 17.82
C SER A 85 -15.56 -21.12 18.11
N ILE A 86 -14.53 -21.93 18.42
CA ILE A 86 -13.16 -21.44 18.62
C ILE A 86 -12.61 -20.83 17.33
N ILE A 87 -12.79 -21.50 16.20
CA ILE A 87 -12.31 -21.00 14.89
C ILE A 87 -12.97 -19.66 14.55
N VAL A 88 -14.28 -19.56 14.71
CA VAL A 88 -15.03 -18.31 14.45
C VAL A 88 -14.60 -17.20 15.40
N ALA A 89 -14.43 -17.49 16.69
CA ALA A 89 -14.01 -16.51 17.69
C ALA A 89 -12.61 -15.93 17.39
N ILE A 90 -11.64 -16.78 17.04
CA ILE A 90 -10.29 -16.34 16.65
C ILE A 90 -10.35 -15.46 15.40
N LEU A 91 -11.18 -15.81 14.42
CA LEU A 91 -11.33 -15.04 13.18
C LEU A 91 -11.89 -13.63 13.48
N VAL A 92 -12.95 -13.55 14.29
CA VAL A 92 -13.56 -12.29 14.71
C VAL A 92 -12.58 -11.44 15.49
N LEU A 93 -11.82 -12.04 16.42
CA LEU A 93 -10.83 -11.32 17.22
C LEU A 93 -9.68 -10.79 16.35
N SER A 94 -9.19 -11.59 15.41
CA SER A 94 -8.11 -11.24 14.49
C SER A 94 -8.51 -10.10 13.54
N ILE A 95 -9.74 -10.15 13.01
CA ILE A 95 -10.29 -9.08 12.17
C ILE A 95 -10.51 -7.81 13.00
N GLY A 96 -11.06 -7.94 14.22
CA GLY A 96 -11.31 -6.82 15.12
C GLY A 96 -10.03 -6.07 15.51
N LEU A 97 -8.97 -6.80 15.89
CA LEU A 97 -7.66 -6.23 16.25
C LEU A 97 -6.99 -5.50 15.09
N ASP A 98 -7.17 -5.97 13.86
CA ASP A 98 -6.57 -5.31 12.71
C ASP A 98 -7.33 -4.07 12.24
N THR A 99 -8.62 -3.98 12.59
CA THR A 99 -9.47 -2.88 12.18
C THR A 99 -9.37 -1.67 13.12
N VAL A 100 -8.84 -1.86 14.34
CA VAL A 100 -8.58 -0.83 15.36
C VAL A 100 -7.15 -0.30 15.24
#